data_AF-A0A1V6BU82-F1
#
_entry.id   AF-A0A1V6BU82-F1
#
_cell.length_a   1.000
_cell.length_b   1.000
_cell.length_c   1.000
_cell.angle_alpha   90.00
_cell.angle_beta   90.00
_cell.angle_gamma   90.00
#
_symmetry.space_group_name_H-M   'P 1'
#
loop_
_entity.id
_entity.type
_entity.pdbx_description
1 polymer ?
#
loop_
_entity_poly.entity_id
_entity_poly.type
_entity_poly.pdbx_seq_one_letter_code
_entity_poly.pdbx_strand_id
1 'polypeptide(L)'
;MKRIFAIIFCFLYLALASAVDNSPLFIIWTAEGYYGFINNSGEIVIHPKFSNAGNFSEGLAAVALDGKWGYINNNGRIVINCQFDQAGPFMQDLAAVSIGGKWGYINKKGEFYIKPQYNEAGNFSQRLTAVQVGKKWGYIDAYGNSLIKPEFDEAYEFSKDLALVRIGKKWGYIVDTGSIIIAVKGFEDAYSFSESGLAPVKDKGKWGYINVIGEMEIKPQFDAAGSFSENLAPVQIGSLCGYVNKSGKITITPQFDSAGIFSEGTAPVKRDGKWGFINKKGEIIINNQYNLVSNFKNGLCWWIKEDNWGYIDKKGNTVWQMYDDKMDINSKTMSAALKAYEDLEEEINSLYKDVEEIGPKQQLEKYKK
;
A
#
# COMPACT_ATOMS: atom_id res chain seq x y z
N MET A 1 -4.01 27.31 55.94
CA MET A 1 -4.57 26.10 55.29
C MET A 1 -5.16 26.30 53.89
N LYS A 2 -5.58 27.49 53.45
CA LYS A 2 -6.17 27.70 52.09
C LYS A 2 -5.18 28.03 50.94
N ARG A 3 -3.86 28.10 51.19
CA ARG A 3 -2.85 28.46 50.16
C ARG A 3 -2.01 27.29 49.65
N ILE A 4 -2.15 26.09 50.22
CA ILE A 4 -1.36 24.90 49.81
C ILE A 4 -2.13 24.03 48.79
N PHE A 5 -3.47 24.14 48.74
CA PHE A 5 -4.29 23.38 47.78
C PHE A 5 -4.30 23.95 46.36
N ALA A 6 -4.00 25.24 46.16
CA ALA A 6 -3.97 25.85 44.83
C ALA A 6 -2.71 25.49 44.02
N ILE A 7 -1.61 25.15 44.70
CA ILE A 7 -0.33 24.86 44.04
C ILE A 7 -0.28 23.40 43.56
N ILE A 8 -0.91 22.46 44.29
CA ILE A 8 -0.99 21.05 43.87
C ILE A 8 -1.94 20.87 42.67
N PHE A 9 -2.94 21.73 42.51
CA PHE A 9 -3.83 21.71 41.34
C PHE A 9 -3.20 22.34 40.08
N CYS A 10 -2.18 23.18 40.23
CA CYS A 10 -1.46 23.79 39.11
C CYS A 10 -0.39 22.84 38.51
N PHE A 11 0.19 21.95 39.33
CA PHE A 11 1.14 20.93 38.85
C PHE A 11 0.48 19.70 38.22
N LEU A 12 -0.78 19.39 38.56
CA LEU A 12 -1.53 18.33 37.86
C LEU A 12 -2.01 18.77 36.46
N TYR A 13 -2.13 20.08 36.20
CA TYR A 13 -2.49 20.62 34.89
C TYR A 13 -1.29 20.83 33.96
N LEU A 14 -0.07 20.92 34.50
CA LEU A 14 1.17 21.04 33.68
C LEU A 14 1.80 19.70 33.29
N ALA A 15 1.32 18.58 33.84
CA ALA A 15 1.73 17.23 33.41
C ALA A 15 0.86 16.65 32.28
N LEU A 16 -0.16 17.40 31.83
CA LEU A 16 -0.85 17.22 30.55
C LEU A 16 -0.24 18.16 29.49
N ALA A 17 1.09 18.30 29.49
CA ALA A 17 1.76 18.64 28.25
C ALA A 17 1.43 17.48 27.31
N SER A 18 0.59 17.74 26.31
CA SER A 18 0.14 16.80 25.29
C SER A 18 1.32 15.93 24.87
N ALA A 19 1.36 14.67 25.34
CA ALA A 19 2.07 13.66 24.61
C ALA A 19 1.50 13.77 23.20
N VAL A 20 2.35 14.14 22.23
CA VAL A 20 1.93 14.16 20.84
C VAL A 20 1.51 12.72 20.58
N ASP A 21 0.20 12.50 20.47
CA ASP A 21 -0.33 11.18 20.20
C ASP A 21 0.07 10.82 18.78
N ASN A 22 1.21 10.13 18.68
CA ASN A 22 1.73 9.59 17.45
C ASN A 22 1.07 8.25 17.11
N SER A 23 -0.10 7.96 17.69
CA SER A 23 -0.88 6.79 17.32
C SER A 23 -1.16 6.80 15.82
N PRO A 24 -1.10 5.61 15.18
CA PRO A 24 -1.43 5.48 13.78
C PRO A 24 -2.88 5.92 13.55
N LEU A 25 -3.08 6.68 12.48
CA LEU A 25 -4.39 7.10 12.01
C LEU A 25 -4.78 6.30 10.77
N PHE A 26 -6.03 5.87 10.73
CA PHE A 26 -6.61 5.05 9.68
C PHE A 26 -7.68 5.85 8.94
N ILE A 27 -7.65 5.78 7.61
CA ILE A 27 -8.59 6.48 6.76
C ILE A 27 -10.00 5.92 7.00
N ILE A 28 -10.99 6.81 7.10
CA ILE A 28 -12.39 6.44 6.96
C ILE A 28 -13.05 7.25 5.86
N TRP A 29 -14.05 6.67 5.19
CA TRP A 29 -14.88 7.39 4.24
C TRP A 29 -16.38 7.22 4.55
N THR A 30 -17.17 8.22 4.16
CA THR A 30 -18.64 8.20 4.30
C THR A 30 -19.31 7.79 3.00
N ALA A 31 -20.62 7.49 3.07
CA ALA A 31 -21.43 7.18 1.89
C ALA A 31 -21.48 8.36 0.89
N GLU A 32 -21.32 9.60 1.36
CA GLU A 32 -21.23 10.79 0.53
C GLU A 32 -19.86 10.99 -0.14
N GLY A 33 -18.88 10.11 0.14
CA GLY A 33 -17.55 10.16 -0.46
C GLY A 33 -16.56 11.09 0.24
N TYR A 34 -16.82 11.48 1.49
CA TYR A 34 -15.87 12.28 2.27
C TYR A 34 -14.94 11.43 3.11
N TYR A 35 -13.67 11.82 3.15
CA TYR A 35 -12.61 11.14 3.87
C TYR A 35 -12.28 11.85 5.18
N GLY A 36 -12.03 11.05 6.22
CA GLY A 36 -11.61 11.42 7.57
C GLY A 36 -10.66 10.37 8.14
N PHE A 37 -10.39 10.44 9.44
CA PHE A 37 -9.44 9.54 10.09
C PHE A 37 -9.86 9.13 11.51
N ILE A 38 -9.64 7.85 11.83
CA ILE A 38 -9.81 7.28 13.17
C ILE A 38 -8.45 6.90 13.78
N ASN A 39 -8.36 6.82 15.10
CA ASN A 39 -7.24 6.18 15.79
C ASN A 39 -7.43 4.66 15.91
N ASN A 40 -6.46 3.98 16.53
CA ASN A 40 -6.48 2.53 16.74
C ASN A 40 -7.60 2.03 17.69
N SER A 41 -8.27 2.93 18.42
CA SER A 41 -9.41 2.63 19.27
C SER A 41 -10.75 2.81 18.55
N GLY A 42 -10.74 3.26 17.28
CA GLY A 42 -11.96 3.54 16.50
C GLY A 42 -12.53 4.93 16.72
N GLU A 43 -11.86 5.80 17.47
CA GLU A 43 -12.32 7.17 17.72
C GLU A 43 -11.98 8.05 16.52
N ILE A 44 -12.96 8.85 16.06
CA ILE A 44 -12.75 9.82 14.98
C ILE A 44 -11.85 10.95 15.49
N VAL A 45 -10.62 11.02 14.96
CA VAL A 45 -9.65 12.09 15.26
C VAL A 45 -9.82 13.25 14.29
N ILE A 46 -10.12 12.94 13.02
CA ILE A 46 -10.34 13.94 11.98
C ILE A 46 -11.67 13.61 11.31
N HIS A 47 -12.67 14.46 11.53
CA HIS A 47 -14.00 14.26 10.94
C HIS A 47 -13.94 14.24 9.41
N PRO A 48 -14.71 13.35 8.75
CA PRO A 48 -14.79 13.31 7.29
C PRO A 48 -15.17 14.66 6.69
N LYS A 49 -14.31 15.16 5.80
CA LYS A 49 -14.50 16.45 5.10
C LYS A 49 -13.68 16.61 3.83
N PHE A 50 -12.74 15.71 3.57
CA PHE A 50 -11.86 15.77 2.40
C PHE A 50 -12.50 15.00 1.24
N SER A 51 -12.31 15.46 0.01
CA SER A 51 -12.82 14.73 -1.17
C SER A 51 -11.97 13.52 -1.52
N ASN A 52 -10.73 13.45 -1.02
CA ASN A 52 -9.84 12.28 -1.07
C ASN A 52 -8.78 12.38 0.03
N ALA A 53 -8.17 11.27 0.42
CA ALA A 53 -7.11 11.20 1.41
C ALA A 53 -6.16 10.02 1.18
N GLY A 54 -4.86 10.27 1.34
CA GLY A 54 -3.82 9.25 1.45
C GLY A 54 -3.49 8.90 2.89
N ASN A 55 -2.74 7.81 3.09
CA ASN A 55 -2.29 7.38 4.41
C ASN A 55 -1.29 8.40 5.01
N PHE A 56 -1.23 8.44 6.34
CA PHE A 56 -0.17 9.16 7.03
C PHE A 56 1.20 8.50 6.75
N SER A 57 2.16 9.33 6.34
CA SER A 57 3.58 8.97 6.21
C SER A 57 4.43 10.11 6.73
N GLU A 58 5.42 9.79 7.56
CA GLU A 58 6.33 10.76 8.17
C GLU A 58 5.64 11.95 8.87
N GLY A 59 4.46 11.70 9.46
CA GLY A 59 3.67 12.69 10.20
C GLY A 59 2.75 13.59 9.35
N LEU A 60 2.66 13.36 8.05
CA LEU A 60 1.77 14.08 7.14
C LEU A 60 0.93 13.12 6.31
N ALA A 61 -0.30 13.53 5.98
CA ALA A 61 -1.16 12.83 5.02
C ALA A 61 -1.54 13.78 3.88
N ALA A 62 -1.46 13.28 2.64
CA ALA A 62 -1.99 13.99 1.48
C ALA A 62 -3.53 13.97 1.56
N VAL A 63 -4.18 15.12 1.36
CA VAL A 63 -5.64 15.23 1.33
C VAL A 63 -6.10 16.18 0.25
N ALA A 64 -7.27 15.91 -0.32
CA ALA A 64 -7.86 16.75 -1.34
C ALA A 64 -9.03 17.59 -0.79
N LEU A 65 -9.05 18.88 -1.15
CA LEU A 65 -10.18 19.78 -1.01
C LEU A 65 -10.48 20.38 -2.38
N ASP A 66 -11.74 20.32 -2.80
CA ASP A 66 -12.21 20.85 -4.09
C ASP A 66 -11.35 20.39 -5.29
N GLY A 67 -10.92 19.13 -5.26
CA GLY A 67 -10.11 18.52 -6.32
C GLY A 67 -8.63 18.94 -6.35
N LYS A 68 -8.15 19.66 -5.33
CA LYS A 68 -6.73 20.01 -5.17
C LYS A 68 -6.13 19.35 -3.95
N TRP A 69 -4.94 18.79 -4.12
CA TRP A 69 -4.22 18.12 -3.05
C TRP A 69 -3.33 19.08 -2.26
N GLY A 70 -3.29 18.84 -0.96
CA GLY A 70 -2.41 19.47 0.03
C GLY A 70 -2.05 18.46 1.10
N TYR A 71 -1.54 18.92 2.25
CA TYR A 71 -1.11 18.02 3.32
C TYR A 71 -1.59 18.48 4.68
N ILE A 72 -2.00 17.52 5.52
CA ILE A 72 -2.39 17.72 6.91
C ILE A 72 -1.44 17.02 7.87
N ASN A 73 -1.37 17.49 9.11
CA ASN A 73 -0.76 16.75 10.22
C ASN A 73 -1.77 15.85 10.94
N ASN A 74 -1.30 15.08 11.94
CA ASN A 74 -2.11 14.14 12.73
C ASN A 74 -3.30 14.78 13.47
N ASN A 75 -3.32 16.11 13.63
CA ASN A 75 -4.44 16.84 14.23
C ASN A 75 -5.43 17.37 13.18
N GLY A 76 -5.28 16.98 11.91
CA GLY A 76 -6.12 17.43 10.80
C GLY A 76 -5.91 18.89 10.38
N ARG A 77 -4.81 19.52 10.81
CA ARG A 77 -4.46 20.89 10.40
C ARG A 77 -3.71 20.86 9.09
N ILE A 78 -4.12 21.70 8.14
CA ILE A 78 -3.43 21.91 6.86
C ILE A 78 -2.05 22.49 7.16
N VAL A 79 -1.00 21.79 6.72
CA VAL A 79 0.41 22.19 6.81
C VAL A 79 0.89 22.72 5.45
N ILE A 80 0.40 22.13 4.35
CA ILE A 80 0.67 22.57 2.99
C ILE A 80 -0.68 22.74 2.30
N ASN A 81 -0.95 23.95 1.79
CA ASN A 81 -2.24 24.28 1.20
C ASN A 81 -2.60 23.36 0.03
N CYS A 82 -3.90 23.10 -0.12
CA CYS A 82 -4.45 22.37 -1.26
C CYS A 82 -4.28 23.18 -2.55
N GLN A 83 -3.26 22.85 -3.34
CA GLN A 83 -2.91 23.59 -4.56
C GLN A 83 -2.39 22.69 -5.69
N PHE A 84 -2.08 21.43 -5.40
CA PHE A 84 -1.52 20.48 -6.37
C PHE A 84 -2.63 19.73 -7.10
N ASP A 85 -2.37 19.33 -8.34
CA ASP A 85 -3.30 18.50 -9.12
C ASP A 85 -3.32 17.05 -8.60
N GLN A 86 -2.16 16.53 -8.19
CA GLN A 86 -1.97 15.24 -7.53
C GLN A 86 -0.83 15.33 -6.51
N ALA A 87 -0.85 14.45 -5.51
CA ALA A 87 0.15 14.42 -4.44
C ALA A 87 0.38 12.98 -3.93
N GLY A 88 1.65 12.56 -3.86
CA GLY A 88 2.06 11.31 -3.23
C GLY A 88 2.38 11.48 -1.73
N PRO A 89 2.61 10.37 -1.01
CA PRO A 89 3.06 10.40 0.38
C PRO A 89 4.45 11.05 0.52
N PHE A 90 4.74 11.55 1.72
CA PHE A 90 6.12 11.89 2.08
C PHE A 90 6.94 10.63 2.32
N MET A 91 8.08 10.53 1.66
CA MET A 91 9.10 9.51 1.89
C MET A 91 10.49 10.14 1.78
N GLN A 92 11.33 9.92 2.78
CA GLN A 92 12.65 10.55 2.91
C GLN A 92 12.57 12.08 2.82
N ASP A 93 11.62 12.68 3.56
CA ASP A 93 11.38 14.12 3.61
C ASP A 93 10.91 14.80 2.30
N LEU A 94 10.69 14.04 1.23
CA LEU A 94 10.20 14.51 -0.05
C LEU A 94 8.87 13.87 -0.44
N ALA A 95 8.04 14.62 -1.16
CA ALA A 95 6.81 14.09 -1.76
C ALA A 95 6.72 14.51 -3.23
N ALA A 96 6.29 13.57 -4.08
CA ALA A 96 5.98 13.84 -5.47
C ALA A 96 4.66 14.60 -5.55
N VAL A 97 4.62 15.71 -6.28
CA VAL A 97 3.41 16.50 -6.52
C VAL A 97 3.35 16.96 -7.96
N SER A 98 2.14 17.15 -8.49
CA SER A 98 1.95 17.66 -9.85
C SER A 98 1.24 19.01 -9.91
N ILE A 99 1.67 19.82 -10.88
CA ILE A 99 1.03 21.09 -11.28
C ILE A 99 1.04 21.17 -12.80
N GLY A 100 -0.12 21.40 -13.41
CA GLY A 100 -0.27 21.51 -14.86
C GLY A 100 0.07 20.21 -15.58
N GLY A 101 -0.19 19.06 -14.96
CA GLY A 101 0.11 17.73 -15.52
C GLY A 101 1.61 17.39 -15.57
N LYS A 102 2.46 18.14 -14.85
CA LYS A 102 3.89 17.83 -14.69
C LYS A 102 4.21 17.57 -13.23
N TRP A 103 5.09 16.60 -12.99
CA TRP A 103 5.50 16.19 -11.66
C TRP A 103 6.84 16.81 -11.25
N GLY A 104 6.95 17.12 -9.96
CA GLY A 104 8.14 17.56 -9.25
C GLY A 104 8.11 17.07 -7.80
N TYR A 105 9.04 17.56 -6.98
CA TYR A 105 9.19 17.12 -5.59
C TYR A 105 9.23 18.31 -4.64
N ILE A 106 8.49 18.22 -3.54
CA ILE A 106 8.45 19.23 -2.48
C ILE A 106 9.00 18.67 -1.17
N ASN A 107 9.51 19.55 -0.32
CA ASN A 107 9.84 19.23 1.06
C ASN A 107 8.61 19.38 2.00
N LYS A 108 8.77 19.04 3.28
CA LYS A 108 7.70 19.15 4.31
C LYS A 108 7.20 20.58 4.60
N LYS A 109 7.84 21.61 4.05
CA LYS A 109 7.37 23.01 4.09
C LYS A 109 6.55 23.38 2.85
N GLY A 110 6.43 22.48 1.87
CA GLY A 110 5.78 22.74 0.58
C GLY A 110 6.67 23.47 -0.42
N GLU A 111 7.96 23.60 -0.15
CA GLU A 111 8.92 24.24 -1.06
C GLU A 111 9.41 23.21 -2.09
N PHE A 112 9.45 23.59 -3.36
CA PHE A 112 9.97 22.73 -4.42
C PHE A 112 11.47 22.48 -4.23
N TYR A 113 11.81 21.21 -4.03
CA TYR A 113 13.18 20.72 -4.15
C TYR A 113 13.53 20.49 -5.63
N ILE A 114 12.58 19.90 -6.39
CA ILE A 114 12.66 19.75 -7.84
C ILE A 114 11.37 20.31 -8.44
N LYS A 115 11.49 21.30 -9.32
CA LYS A 115 10.31 21.93 -9.96
C LYS A 115 9.57 20.96 -10.88
N PRO A 116 8.25 21.12 -11.08
CA PRO A 116 7.48 20.31 -12.01
C PRO A 116 8.07 20.32 -13.42
N GLN A 117 8.49 19.14 -13.90
CA GLN A 117 9.09 18.99 -15.24
C GLN A 117 8.88 17.60 -15.84
N TYR A 118 8.61 16.58 -15.02
CA TYR A 118 8.45 15.19 -15.46
C TYR A 118 7.03 14.89 -15.91
N ASN A 119 6.85 13.96 -16.84
CA ASN A 119 5.53 13.49 -17.26
C ASN A 119 4.85 12.70 -16.15
N GLU A 120 5.61 11.86 -15.45
CA GLU A 120 5.21 11.08 -14.28
C GLU A 120 6.41 10.95 -13.34
N ALA A 121 6.14 10.69 -12.05
CA ALA A 121 7.14 10.57 -11.01
C ALA A 121 6.70 9.50 -10.01
N GLY A 122 7.61 8.57 -9.70
CA GLY A 122 7.44 7.66 -8.57
C GLY A 122 7.69 8.38 -7.25
N ASN A 123 7.35 7.71 -6.15
CA ASN A 123 7.66 8.26 -4.84
C ASN A 123 9.16 8.22 -4.58
N PHE A 124 9.60 9.09 -3.67
CA PHE A 124 11.02 9.20 -3.40
C PHE A 124 11.54 7.98 -2.62
N SER A 125 12.35 7.15 -3.28
CA SER A 125 12.97 5.94 -2.71
C SER A 125 14.48 6.12 -2.50
N GLN A 126 15.15 5.20 -1.79
CA GLN A 126 16.56 5.39 -1.41
C GLN A 126 17.43 5.63 -2.65
N ARG A 127 18.19 6.74 -2.63
CA ARG A 127 19.22 7.17 -3.59
C ARG A 127 18.73 7.49 -5.01
N LEU A 128 17.79 6.74 -5.56
CA LEU A 128 17.24 6.92 -6.90
C LEU A 128 15.72 6.88 -6.91
N THR A 129 15.10 7.65 -7.79
CA THR A 129 13.65 7.64 -8.01
C THR A 129 13.31 7.60 -9.49
N ALA A 130 12.32 6.79 -9.84
CA ALA A 130 11.85 6.64 -11.21
C ALA A 130 11.09 7.88 -11.67
N VAL A 131 11.47 8.42 -12.82
CA VAL A 131 10.78 9.55 -13.46
C VAL A 131 10.57 9.28 -14.94
N GLN A 132 9.44 9.75 -15.47
CA GLN A 132 9.09 9.60 -16.87
C GLN A 132 9.36 10.89 -17.64
N VAL A 133 10.08 10.77 -18.75
CA VAL A 133 10.30 11.85 -19.71
C VAL A 133 9.83 11.38 -21.08
N GLY A 134 8.86 12.08 -21.66
CA GLY A 134 8.22 11.64 -22.89
C GLY A 134 7.38 10.39 -22.65
N LYS A 135 7.86 9.23 -23.11
CA LYS A 135 7.20 7.92 -22.95
C LYS A 135 8.09 6.86 -22.29
N LYS A 136 9.25 7.28 -21.78
CA LYS A 136 10.25 6.36 -21.24
C LYS A 136 10.58 6.75 -19.81
N TRP A 137 10.86 5.73 -19.02
CA TRP A 137 11.27 5.88 -17.64
C TRP A 137 12.79 5.83 -17.51
N GLY A 138 13.31 6.66 -16.63
CA GLY A 138 14.69 6.68 -16.16
C GLY A 138 14.73 6.92 -14.65
N TYR A 139 15.92 7.11 -14.10
CA TYR A 139 16.10 7.34 -12.68
C TYR A 139 16.95 8.58 -12.40
N ILE A 140 16.52 9.35 -11.41
CA ILE A 140 17.21 10.55 -10.92
C ILE A 140 17.67 10.35 -9.48
N ASP A 141 18.74 11.04 -9.08
CA ASP A 141 19.09 11.17 -7.65
C ASP A 141 18.21 12.18 -6.92
N ALA A 142 18.46 12.33 -5.61
CA ALA A 142 17.84 13.32 -4.74
C ALA A 142 17.95 14.76 -5.27
N TYR A 143 19.03 15.09 -5.99
CA TYR A 143 19.26 16.42 -6.53
C TYR A 143 18.59 16.63 -7.90
N GLY A 144 17.90 15.62 -8.43
CA GLY A 144 17.27 15.65 -9.75
C GLY A 144 18.23 15.40 -10.91
N ASN A 145 19.47 14.97 -10.65
CA ASN A 145 20.40 14.59 -11.70
C ASN A 145 19.97 13.24 -12.28
N SER A 146 19.88 13.13 -13.61
CA SER A 146 19.61 11.84 -14.26
C SER A 146 20.84 10.95 -14.18
N LEU A 147 20.76 9.86 -13.41
CA LEU A 147 21.79 8.81 -13.37
C LEU A 147 21.52 7.72 -14.41
N ILE A 148 20.25 7.37 -14.60
CA ILE A 148 19.82 6.42 -15.62
C ILE A 148 18.91 7.17 -16.58
N LYS A 149 19.33 7.27 -17.83
CA LYS A 149 18.58 8.01 -18.85
C LYS A 149 17.25 7.29 -19.14
N PRO A 150 16.21 8.05 -19.54
CA PRO A 150 14.93 7.45 -19.93
C PRO A 150 15.08 6.45 -21.08
N GLU A 151 14.92 5.16 -20.79
CA GLU A 151 15.02 4.07 -21.78
C GLU A 151 14.01 2.93 -21.55
N PHE A 152 13.50 2.79 -20.31
CA PHE A 152 12.58 1.71 -19.94
C PHE A 152 11.13 2.02 -20.34
N ASP A 153 10.39 0.99 -20.73
CA ASP A 153 8.94 1.09 -20.96
C ASP A 153 8.17 1.20 -19.64
N GLU A 154 8.66 0.53 -18.58
CA GLU A 154 8.17 0.66 -17.21
C GLU A 154 9.35 0.60 -16.23
N ALA A 155 9.24 1.30 -15.10
CA ALA A 155 10.24 1.35 -14.04
C ALA A 155 9.53 1.48 -12.68
N TYR A 156 10.03 0.76 -11.69
CA TYR A 156 9.49 0.74 -10.32
C TYR A 156 10.49 1.29 -9.31
N GLU A 157 10.04 1.52 -8.09
CA GLU A 157 10.88 2.00 -6.99
C GLU A 157 11.96 0.97 -6.62
N PHE A 158 13.07 1.45 -6.05
CA PHE A 158 14.12 0.58 -5.55
C PHE A 158 13.71 -0.09 -4.24
N SER A 159 13.84 -1.42 -4.19
CA SER A 159 13.74 -2.25 -2.99
C SER A 159 14.99 -3.11 -2.88
N LYS A 160 15.67 -3.09 -1.71
CA LYS A 160 16.94 -3.83 -1.49
C LYS A 160 17.98 -3.56 -2.58
N ASP A 161 18.16 -2.28 -2.92
CA ASP A 161 19.10 -1.79 -3.94
C ASP A 161 18.77 -2.25 -5.37
N LEU A 162 17.59 -2.85 -5.59
CA LEU A 162 17.13 -3.38 -6.87
C LEU A 162 15.81 -2.73 -7.29
N ALA A 163 15.71 -2.33 -8.56
CA ALA A 163 14.44 -1.87 -9.14
C ALA A 163 14.02 -2.74 -10.32
N LEU A 164 12.72 -3.07 -10.37
CA LEU A 164 12.12 -3.80 -11.46
C LEU A 164 11.93 -2.86 -12.66
N VAL A 165 12.33 -3.30 -13.85
CA VAL A 165 12.20 -2.53 -15.10
C VAL A 165 11.71 -3.42 -16.24
N ARG A 166 11.04 -2.79 -17.22
CA ARG A 166 10.58 -3.46 -18.44
C ARG A 166 11.19 -2.81 -19.68
N ILE A 167 11.70 -3.64 -20.59
CA ILE A 167 12.10 -3.25 -21.95
C ILE A 167 11.42 -4.17 -22.95
N GLY A 168 10.65 -3.60 -23.87
CA GLY A 168 9.77 -4.36 -24.76
C GLY A 168 8.82 -5.23 -23.93
N LYS A 169 8.82 -6.53 -24.17
CA LYS A 169 7.95 -7.49 -23.45
C LYS A 169 8.65 -8.20 -22.29
N LYS A 170 9.85 -7.77 -21.91
CA LYS A 170 10.71 -8.50 -20.97
C LYS A 170 10.96 -7.71 -19.71
N TRP A 171 10.88 -8.41 -18.58
CA TRP A 171 11.16 -7.88 -17.26
C TRP A 171 12.60 -8.20 -16.83
N GLY A 172 13.19 -7.31 -16.03
CA GLY A 172 14.52 -7.44 -15.45
C GLY A 172 14.74 -6.48 -14.29
N TYR A 173 15.94 -6.49 -13.72
CA TYR A 173 16.27 -5.68 -12.54
C TYR A 173 17.54 -4.85 -12.76
N ILE A 174 17.57 -3.67 -12.14
CA ILE A 174 18.74 -2.79 -12.11
C ILE A 174 19.23 -2.59 -10.68
N VAL A 175 20.53 -2.38 -10.50
CA VAL A 175 21.16 -2.17 -9.18
C VAL A 175 21.56 -0.69 -8.99
N ASP A 176 21.31 -0.16 -7.79
CA ASP A 176 21.61 1.22 -7.36
C ASP A 176 23.11 1.57 -7.26
N THR A 177 24.03 0.63 -7.54
CA THR A 177 25.49 0.92 -7.54
C THR A 177 25.98 1.66 -8.79
N GLY A 178 25.07 2.06 -9.68
CA GLY A 178 25.34 3.02 -10.75
C GLY A 178 25.89 2.43 -12.05
N SER A 179 25.98 1.10 -12.22
CA SER A 179 26.36 0.48 -13.51
C SER A 179 26.11 -1.05 -13.65
N ILE A 180 25.44 -1.71 -12.70
CA ILE A 180 25.15 -3.15 -12.84
C ILE A 180 23.67 -3.35 -13.12
N ILE A 181 23.34 -3.61 -14.38
CA ILE A 181 22.11 -4.29 -14.76
C ILE A 181 22.35 -5.74 -14.34
N ILE A 182 21.62 -6.27 -13.35
CA ILE A 182 21.55 -7.74 -13.20
C ILE A 182 20.82 -8.19 -14.44
N ALA A 183 21.63 -8.65 -15.39
CA ALA A 183 21.28 -8.77 -16.79
C ALA A 183 19.91 -9.38 -16.92
N VAL A 184 19.05 -8.65 -17.64
CA VAL A 184 17.71 -9.00 -18.07
C VAL A 184 17.71 -10.45 -18.56
N LYS A 185 17.50 -11.41 -17.65
CA LYS A 185 17.34 -12.82 -18.01
C LYS A 185 16.11 -13.02 -18.88
N GLY A 186 15.30 -11.97 -19.03
CA GLY A 186 14.21 -11.90 -19.97
C GLY A 186 13.06 -12.77 -19.50
N PHE A 187 12.70 -12.61 -18.22
CA PHE A 187 11.57 -13.31 -17.63
C PHE A 187 10.28 -12.89 -18.33
N GLU A 188 9.35 -13.85 -18.40
CA GLU A 188 8.01 -13.63 -18.94
C GLU A 188 7.22 -12.66 -18.07
N ASP A 189 7.46 -12.72 -16.75
CA ASP A 189 6.85 -11.86 -15.74
C ASP A 189 7.74 -11.83 -14.47
N ALA A 190 7.60 -10.81 -13.64
CA ALA A 190 8.39 -10.65 -12.43
C ALA A 190 7.79 -9.63 -11.46
N TYR A 191 8.06 -9.82 -10.16
CA TYR A 191 7.71 -8.86 -9.10
C TYR A 191 8.96 -8.27 -8.43
N SER A 192 8.76 -7.24 -7.61
CA SER A 192 9.83 -6.58 -6.86
C SER A 192 10.51 -7.52 -5.86
N PHE A 193 11.73 -7.18 -5.45
CA PHE A 193 12.39 -7.87 -4.36
C PHE A 193 11.69 -7.55 -3.04
N SER A 194 11.32 -8.59 -2.29
CA SER A 194 10.75 -8.41 -0.95
C SER A 194 11.81 -8.19 0.11
N GLU A 195 11.41 -7.91 1.36
CA GLU A 195 12.35 -7.73 2.47
C GLU A 195 13.23 -8.96 2.74
N SER A 196 12.79 -10.12 2.25
CA SER A 196 13.47 -11.40 2.33
C SER A 196 14.72 -11.52 1.46
N GLY A 197 14.89 -10.63 0.46
CA GLY A 197 15.93 -10.71 -0.57
C GLY A 197 15.60 -11.66 -1.73
N LEU A 198 14.34 -12.09 -1.85
CA LEU A 198 13.85 -12.93 -2.96
C LEU A 198 12.80 -12.16 -3.78
N ALA A 199 12.79 -12.41 -5.08
CA ALA A 199 11.80 -11.88 -6.01
C ALA A 199 11.13 -13.01 -6.81
N PRO A 200 9.79 -13.03 -6.90
CA PRO A 200 9.06 -13.90 -7.81
C PRO A 200 9.38 -13.60 -9.27
N VAL A 201 9.69 -14.65 -10.05
CA VAL A 201 9.90 -14.55 -11.50
C VAL A 201 9.19 -15.68 -12.23
N LYS A 202 8.69 -15.38 -13.42
CA LYS A 202 8.05 -16.33 -14.31
C LYS A 202 8.97 -16.69 -15.48
N ASP A 203 9.22 -17.98 -15.63
CA ASP A 203 9.98 -18.55 -16.73
C ASP A 203 9.30 -19.82 -17.23
N LYS A 204 9.13 -19.94 -18.55
CA LYS A 204 8.47 -21.07 -19.21
C LYS A 204 7.09 -21.38 -18.63
N GLY A 205 6.28 -20.34 -18.39
CA GLY A 205 4.91 -20.48 -17.90
C GLY A 205 4.75 -20.78 -16.40
N LYS A 206 5.84 -20.98 -15.65
CA LYS A 206 5.79 -21.28 -14.21
C LYS A 206 6.54 -20.23 -13.40
N TRP A 207 6.14 -20.07 -12.15
CA TRP A 207 6.77 -19.15 -11.21
C TRP A 207 7.79 -19.84 -10.32
N GLY A 208 8.90 -19.16 -10.10
CA GLY A 208 9.96 -19.48 -9.15
C GLY A 208 10.45 -18.21 -8.48
N TYR A 209 11.61 -18.27 -7.82
CA TYR A 209 12.17 -17.14 -7.09
C TYR A 209 13.66 -17.00 -7.36
N ILE A 210 14.11 -15.77 -7.57
CA ILE A 210 15.53 -15.42 -7.65
C ILE A 210 15.99 -14.70 -6.40
N ASN A 211 17.27 -14.80 -6.11
CA ASN A 211 17.95 -14.01 -5.10
C ASN A 211 18.50 -12.68 -5.67
N VAL A 212 19.06 -11.84 -4.80
CA VAL A 212 19.55 -10.49 -5.13
C VAL A 212 20.70 -10.45 -6.15
N ILE A 213 21.37 -11.58 -6.43
CA ILE A 213 22.38 -11.68 -7.49
C ILE A 213 21.79 -12.26 -8.80
N GLY A 214 20.48 -12.51 -8.83
CA GLY A 214 19.74 -13.00 -9.98
C GLY A 214 19.80 -14.51 -10.19
N GLU A 215 20.30 -15.29 -9.22
CA GLU A 215 20.32 -16.75 -9.28
C GLU A 215 18.98 -17.32 -8.82
N MET A 216 18.56 -18.45 -9.42
CA MET A 216 17.31 -19.12 -9.04
C MET A 216 17.50 -19.80 -7.68
N GLU A 217 16.88 -19.26 -6.65
CA GLU A 217 16.81 -19.87 -5.32
C GLU A 217 15.76 -20.99 -5.30
N ILE A 218 14.62 -20.74 -5.95
CA ILE A 218 13.55 -21.71 -6.13
C ILE A 218 13.24 -21.79 -7.62
N LYS A 219 13.47 -22.97 -8.21
CA LYS A 219 13.22 -23.18 -9.64
C LYS A 219 11.73 -22.98 -9.98
N PRO A 220 11.40 -22.55 -11.22
CA PRO A 220 10.02 -22.37 -11.64
C PRO A 220 9.24 -23.69 -11.52
N GLN A 221 8.19 -23.68 -10.70
CA GLN A 221 7.37 -24.87 -10.43
C GLN A 221 5.92 -24.54 -10.04
N PHE A 222 5.64 -23.29 -9.65
CA PHE A 222 4.32 -22.87 -9.20
C PHE A 222 3.48 -22.30 -10.35
N ASP A 223 2.15 -22.46 -10.29
CA ASP A 223 1.22 -21.88 -11.25
C ASP A 223 1.13 -20.35 -11.10
N ALA A 224 1.26 -19.88 -9.86
CA ALA A 224 1.44 -18.48 -9.49
C ALA A 224 2.24 -18.40 -8.18
N ALA A 225 2.93 -17.28 -7.97
CA ALA A 225 3.76 -17.03 -6.80
C ALA A 225 3.58 -15.59 -6.33
N GLY A 226 3.66 -15.42 -5.01
CA GLY A 226 3.59 -14.12 -4.36
C GLY A 226 4.90 -13.78 -3.66
N SER A 227 5.06 -12.56 -3.18
CA SER A 227 6.26 -12.10 -2.51
C SER A 227 6.38 -12.75 -1.15
N PHE A 228 7.63 -12.98 -0.77
CA PHE A 228 7.92 -13.38 0.59
C PHE A 228 7.62 -12.24 1.54
N SER A 229 6.76 -12.48 2.52
CA SER A 229 6.60 -11.62 3.68
C SER A 229 6.71 -12.44 4.96
N GLU A 230 7.46 -11.93 5.93
CA GLU A 230 7.69 -12.61 7.21
C GLU A 230 8.20 -14.07 7.08
N ASN A 231 9.02 -14.31 6.05
CA ASN A 231 9.62 -15.59 5.65
C ASN A 231 8.68 -16.64 5.03
N LEU A 232 7.45 -16.27 4.67
CA LEU A 232 6.52 -17.11 3.93
C LEU A 232 6.05 -16.40 2.66
N ALA A 233 5.86 -17.15 1.59
CA ALA A 233 5.27 -16.63 0.35
C ALA A 233 4.04 -17.46 -0.03
N PRO A 234 2.92 -16.83 -0.40
CA PRO A 234 1.80 -17.56 -0.98
C PRO A 234 2.22 -18.10 -2.36
N VAL A 235 1.80 -19.32 -2.66
CA VAL A 235 2.00 -19.95 -3.98
C VAL A 235 0.75 -20.72 -4.38
N GLN A 236 0.51 -20.78 -5.68
CA GLN A 236 -0.56 -21.60 -6.26
C GLN A 236 0.01 -22.86 -6.89
N ILE A 237 -0.60 -23.99 -6.55
CA ILE A 237 -0.31 -25.30 -7.15
C ILE A 237 -1.65 -25.90 -7.60
N GLY A 238 -1.81 -26.07 -8.92
CA GLY A 238 -3.11 -26.35 -9.50
C GLY A 238 -4.05 -25.16 -9.30
N SER A 239 -5.22 -25.41 -8.71
CA SER A 239 -6.21 -24.35 -8.45
C SER A 239 -6.11 -23.74 -7.05
N LEU A 240 -5.34 -24.33 -6.14
CA LEU A 240 -5.34 -23.96 -4.72
C LEU A 240 -4.04 -23.27 -4.31
N CYS A 241 -4.19 -22.35 -3.35
CA CYS A 241 -3.10 -21.60 -2.74
C CYS A 241 -2.68 -22.23 -1.41
N GLY A 242 -1.36 -22.26 -1.21
CA GLY A 242 -0.68 -22.62 0.03
C GLY A 242 0.49 -21.67 0.25
N TYR A 243 1.44 -22.05 1.13
CA TYR A 243 2.59 -21.22 1.43
C TYR A 243 3.89 -22.01 1.43
N VAL A 244 4.98 -21.37 1.00
CA VAL A 244 6.34 -21.90 1.02
C VAL A 244 7.26 -21.07 1.90
N ASN A 245 8.31 -21.70 2.40
CA ASN A 245 9.45 -21.00 2.99
C ASN A 245 10.50 -20.63 1.92
N LYS A 246 11.58 -19.95 2.33
CA LYS A 246 12.67 -19.50 1.43
C LYS A 246 13.41 -20.61 0.69
N SER A 247 13.34 -21.86 1.16
CA SER A 247 13.90 -23.01 0.44
C SER A 247 12.92 -23.63 -0.56
N GLY A 248 11.74 -23.04 -0.74
CA GLY A 248 10.67 -23.56 -1.60
C GLY A 248 9.90 -24.74 -1.01
N LYS A 249 10.09 -25.06 0.28
CA LYS A 249 9.34 -26.14 0.94
C LYS A 249 7.96 -25.64 1.33
N ILE A 250 6.92 -26.39 0.97
CA ILE A 250 5.54 -26.14 1.38
C ILE A 250 5.44 -26.23 2.91
N THR A 251 5.04 -25.13 3.54
CA THR A 251 4.81 -25.01 4.98
C THR A 251 3.33 -25.07 5.33
N ILE A 252 2.47 -24.54 4.46
CA ILE A 252 1.01 -24.63 4.57
C ILE A 252 0.53 -25.26 3.26
N THR A 253 -0.02 -26.48 3.38
CA THR A 253 -0.50 -27.24 2.23
C THR A 253 -1.55 -26.46 1.45
N PRO A 254 -1.51 -26.44 0.10
CA PRO A 254 -2.52 -25.79 -0.71
C PRO A 254 -3.95 -26.23 -0.38
N GLN A 255 -4.78 -25.29 0.06
CA GLN A 255 -6.14 -25.56 0.54
C GLN A 255 -7.07 -24.33 0.50
N PHE A 256 -6.60 -23.22 -0.08
CA PHE A 256 -7.33 -21.95 -0.14
C PHE A 256 -7.61 -21.58 -1.60
N ASP A 257 -8.74 -20.97 -1.87
CA ASP A 257 -9.07 -20.46 -3.20
C ASP A 257 -8.15 -19.30 -3.56
N SER A 258 -7.82 -18.47 -2.57
CA SER A 258 -6.90 -17.35 -2.71
C SER A 258 -6.12 -17.08 -1.42
N ALA A 259 -4.95 -16.47 -1.54
CA ALA A 259 -4.09 -16.15 -0.42
C ALA A 259 -3.36 -14.83 -0.67
N GLY A 260 -3.25 -13.99 0.38
CA GLY A 260 -2.38 -12.83 0.40
C GLY A 260 -1.08 -13.11 1.18
N ILE A 261 -0.22 -12.10 1.24
CA ILE A 261 1.04 -12.17 2.01
C ILE A 261 0.79 -12.13 3.52
N PHE A 262 1.76 -12.61 4.30
CA PHE A 262 1.74 -12.42 5.76
C PHE A 262 2.00 -10.96 6.12
N SER A 263 1.30 -10.43 7.11
CA SER A 263 1.57 -9.14 7.72
C SER A 263 1.16 -9.18 9.20
N GLU A 264 2.09 -8.77 10.04
CA GLU A 264 1.97 -8.76 11.49
C GLU A 264 1.53 -10.10 12.12
N GLY A 265 2.03 -11.21 11.56
CA GLY A 265 1.79 -12.57 12.02
C GLY A 265 0.55 -13.28 11.45
N THR A 266 -0.27 -12.60 10.62
CA THR A 266 -1.46 -13.19 9.98
C THR A 266 -1.42 -13.02 8.47
N ALA A 267 -2.19 -13.81 7.73
CA ALA A 267 -2.38 -13.64 6.29
C ALA A 267 -3.86 -13.78 5.93
N PRO A 268 -4.40 -12.93 5.04
CA PRO A 268 -5.74 -13.11 4.52
C PRO A 268 -5.77 -14.33 3.59
N VAL A 269 -6.77 -15.18 3.76
CA VAL A 269 -7.02 -16.31 2.88
C VAL A 269 -8.50 -16.40 2.54
N LYS A 270 -8.78 -16.85 1.32
CA LYS A 270 -10.13 -17.04 0.81
C LYS A 270 -10.47 -18.52 0.76
N ARG A 271 -11.64 -18.87 1.29
CA ARG A 271 -12.24 -20.20 1.23
C ARG A 271 -13.73 -20.05 1.03
N ASP A 272 -14.29 -20.83 0.12
CA ASP A 272 -15.71 -20.81 -0.24
C ASP A 272 -16.19 -19.40 -0.62
N GLY A 273 -15.32 -18.66 -1.32
CA GLY A 273 -15.61 -17.31 -1.80
C GLY A 273 -15.53 -16.19 -0.74
N LYS A 274 -15.20 -16.48 0.52
CA LYS A 274 -15.12 -15.48 1.60
C LYS A 274 -13.71 -15.39 2.21
N TRP A 275 -13.32 -14.18 2.61
CA TRP A 275 -12.05 -13.90 3.25
C TRP A 275 -12.11 -14.06 4.76
N GLY A 276 -11.03 -14.62 5.30
CA GLY A 276 -10.71 -14.73 6.72
C GLY A 276 -9.20 -14.62 6.89
N PHE A 277 -8.69 -14.95 8.08
CA PHE A 277 -7.26 -14.86 8.38
C PHE A 277 -6.72 -16.13 9.00
N ILE A 278 -5.50 -16.49 8.62
CA ILE A 278 -4.71 -17.57 9.23
C ILE A 278 -3.49 -17.03 9.96
N ASN A 279 -2.96 -17.82 10.89
CA ASN A 279 -1.61 -17.64 11.41
C ASN A 279 -0.55 -18.39 10.56
N LYS A 280 0.72 -18.28 10.95
CA LYS A 280 1.86 -18.92 10.25
C LYS A 280 1.87 -20.46 10.26
N LYS A 281 1.00 -21.09 11.06
CA LYS A 281 0.79 -22.55 11.04
C LYS A 281 -0.34 -22.96 10.09
N GLY A 282 -1.04 -22.00 9.50
CA GLY A 282 -2.23 -22.25 8.67
C GLY A 282 -3.53 -22.42 9.46
N GLU A 283 -3.52 -22.13 10.76
CA GLU A 283 -4.72 -22.19 11.61
C GLU A 283 -5.56 -20.93 11.40
N ILE A 284 -6.87 -21.09 11.21
CA ILE A 284 -7.82 -19.98 11.06
C ILE A 284 -7.93 -19.23 12.39
N ILE A 285 -7.63 -17.93 12.37
CA ILE A 285 -7.75 -17.00 13.50
C ILE A 285 -9.04 -16.18 13.38
N ILE A 286 -9.42 -15.79 12.16
CA ILE A 286 -10.66 -15.08 11.88
C ILE A 286 -11.37 -15.83 10.77
N ASN A 287 -12.59 -16.28 11.03
CA ASN A 287 -13.35 -17.11 10.11
C ASN A 287 -13.60 -16.41 8.77
N ASN A 288 -13.67 -17.21 7.70
CA ASN A 288 -13.99 -16.76 6.35
C ASN A 288 -15.43 -16.24 6.29
N GLN A 289 -15.61 -14.92 6.35
CA GLN A 289 -16.94 -14.30 6.35
C GLN A 289 -17.02 -12.98 5.58
N TYR A 290 -15.88 -12.40 5.23
CA TYR A 290 -15.81 -11.09 4.58
C TYR A 290 -15.83 -11.24 3.06
N ASN A 291 -16.45 -10.28 2.37
CA ASN A 291 -16.38 -10.17 0.92
C ASN A 291 -14.98 -9.74 0.48
N LEU A 292 -14.35 -8.83 1.23
CA LEU A 292 -13.00 -8.32 1.01
C LEU A 292 -12.36 -7.93 2.35
N VAL A 293 -11.04 -7.98 2.42
CA VAL A 293 -10.24 -7.54 3.57
C VAL A 293 -8.91 -6.95 3.10
N SER A 294 -8.33 -6.05 3.89
CA SER A 294 -6.92 -5.67 3.76
C SER A 294 -6.01 -6.60 4.55
N ASN A 295 -4.70 -6.47 4.33
CA ASN A 295 -3.72 -6.93 5.30
C ASN A 295 -3.85 -6.14 6.62
N PHE A 296 -3.42 -6.76 7.72
CA PHE A 296 -3.22 -6.04 8.97
C PHE A 296 -2.06 -5.06 8.82
N LYS A 297 -2.27 -3.82 9.25
CA LYS A 297 -1.25 -2.78 9.35
C LYS A 297 -1.53 -1.94 10.59
N ASN A 298 -0.52 -1.73 11.41
CA ASN A 298 -0.61 -1.05 12.69
C ASN A 298 -1.71 -1.63 13.61
N GLY A 299 -1.96 -2.94 13.55
CA GLY A 299 -2.93 -3.63 14.42
C GLY A 299 -4.37 -3.74 13.89
N LEU A 300 -4.74 -3.00 12.84
CA LEU A 300 -6.09 -3.08 12.22
C LEU A 300 -6.03 -3.59 10.79
N CYS A 301 -7.13 -4.18 10.33
CA CYS A 301 -7.42 -4.36 8.90
C CYS A 301 -8.81 -3.81 8.61
N TRP A 302 -9.00 -3.25 7.41
CA TRP A 302 -10.34 -2.93 6.95
C TRP A 302 -10.98 -4.17 6.32
N TRP A 303 -12.31 -4.22 6.35
CA TRP A 303 -13.10 -5.31 5.79
C TRP A 303 -14.35 -4.75 5.10
N ILE A 304 -14.86 -5.52 4.13
CA ILE A 304 -16.17 -5.32 3.51
C ILE A 304 -16.97 -6.61 3.68
N LYS A 305 -18.22 -6.49 4.12
CA LYS A 305 -19.18 -7.58 4.25
C LYS A 305 -20.55 -7.08 3.87
N GLU A 306 -21.13 -7.68 2.83
CA GLU A 306 -22.39 -7.20 2.24
C GLU A 306 -22.28 -5.71 1.87
N ASP A 307 -23.18 -4.87 2.35
CA ASP A 307 -23.19 -3.42 2.09
C ASP A 307 -22.46 -2.60 3.17
N ASN A 308 -21.78 -3.26 4.10
CA ASN A 308 -21.07 -2.62 5.20
C ASN A 308 -19.56 -2.79 5.11
N TRP A 309 -18.84 -1.85 5.71
CA TRP A 309 -17.39 -1.90 5.83
C TRP A 309 -16.95 -1.35 7.19
N GLY A 310 -15.73 -1.70 7.59
CA GLY A 310 -15.18 -1.23 8.85
C GLY A 310 -13.77 -1.73 9.10
N TYR A 311 -13.34 -1.62 10.36
CA TYR A 311 -12.05 -2.07 10.87
C TYR A 311 -12.24 -3.15 11.94
N ILE A 312 -11.40 -4.17 11.90
CA ILE A 312 -11.26 -5.15 12.98
C ILE A 312 -9.84 -5.16 13.54
N ASP A 313 -9.73 -5.56 14.81
CA ASP A 313 -8.44 -5.91 15.42
C ASP A 313 -7.99 -7.33 15.03
N LYS A 314 -6.78 -7.71 15.45
CA LYS A 314 -6.21 -9.06 15.19
C LYS A 314 -6.96 -10.23 15.82
N LYS A 315 -7.85 -9.97 16.76
CA LYS A 315 -8.73 -10.98 17.36
C LYS A 315 -10.06 -11.08 16.61
N GLY A 316 -10.30 -10.21 15.63
CA GLY A 316 -11.53 -10.13 14.86
C GLY A 316 -12.62 -9.30 15.53
N ASN A 317 -12.30 -8.52 16.56
CA ASN A 317 -13.27 -7.60 17.17
C ASN A 317 -13.43 -6.36 16.28
N THR A 318 -14.67 -5.94 16.04
CA THR A 318 -14.94 -4.66 15.38
C THR A 318 -14.40 -3.50 16.22
N VAL A 319 -13.51 -2.71 15.62
CA VAL A 319 -12.96 -1.48 16.21
C VAL A 319 -13.74 -0.26 15.73
N TRP A 320 -14.12 -0.26 14.45
CA TRP A 320 -14.96 0.76 13.87
C TRP A 320 -15.78 0.13 12.75
N GLN A 321 -16.98 0.61 12.50
CA GLN A 321 -17.76 0.25 11.33
C GLN A 321 -18.60 1.44 10.89
N MET A 322 -18.89 1.52 9.60
CA MET A 322 -19.80 2.52 9.09
C MET A 322 -21.22 2.21 9.60
N TYR A 323 -21.72 3.02 10.54
CA TYR A 323 -23.11 2.95 10.98
C TYR A 323 -23.94 3.89 10.09
N ASP A 324 -24.77 3.31 9.24
CA ASP A 324 -25.71 4.07 8.41
C ASP A 324 -27.00 4.32 9.21
N ASP A 325 -27.12 5.51 9.81
CA ASP A 325 -28.36 5.91 10.50
C ASP A 325 -29.48 6.32 9.52
N LYS A 326 -29.30 6.23 8.18
CA LYS A 326 -30.37 6.52 7.21
C LYS A 326 -30.32 5.64 5.96
N MET A 327 -31.01 4.50 6.06
CA MET A 327 -31.57 3.79 4.91
C MET A 327 -32.34 4.75 3.99
N ASP A 328 -31.73 5.12 2.85
CA ASP A 328 -32.31 4.94 1.51
C ASP A 328 -31.17 5.04 0.47
N ILE A 329 -30.36 3.98 0.37
CA ILE A 329 -29.22 3.93 -0.55
C ILE A 329 -29.73 3.63 -1.96
N ASN A 330 -29.82 4.66 -2.80
CA ASN A 330 -29.94 4.50 -4.24
C ASN A 330 -28.63 3.90 -4.81
N SER A 331 -28.76 2.95 -5.75
CA SER A 331 -27.71 2.36 -6.61
C SER A 331 -26.57 3.30 -7.07
N LYS A 332 -26.82 4.61 -7.23
CA LYS A 332 -25.79 5.61 -7.57
C LYS A 332 -24.73 5.78 -6.48
N THR A 333 -25.08 5.70 -5.21
CA THR A 333 -24.15 5.90 -4.08
C THR A 333 -23.22 4.71 -3.92
N MET A 334 -23.73 3.49 -4.18
CA MET A 334 -22.91 2.28 -4.23
C MET A 334 -21.94 2.30 -5.41
N SER A 335 -22.36 2.80 -6.58
CA SER A 335 -21.45 2.98 -7.72
C SER A 335 -20.34 3.98 -7.40
N ALA A 336 -20.58 4.98 -6.55
CA ALA A 336 -19.55 5.94 -6.14
C ALA A 336 -18.59 5.33 -5.10
N ALA A 337 -19.08 4.52 -4.16
CA ALA A 337 -18.23 3.80 -3.21
C ALA A 337 -17.43 2.67 -3.86
N LEU A 338 -18.01 1.94 -4.81
CA LEU A 338 -17.34 0.92 -5.61
C LEU A 338 -16.34 1.56 -6.57
N LYS A 339 -16.66 2.72 -7.15
CA LYS A 339 -15.71 3.48 -7.97
C LYS A 339 -14.59 4.08 -7.11
N ALA A 340 -14.90 4.61 -5.93
CA ALA A 340 -13.88 5.05 -4.99
C ALA A 340 -13.02 3.87 -4.53
N TYR A 341 -13.59 2.66 -4.43
CA TYR A 341 -12.85 1.43 -4.20
C TYR A 341 -11.99 1.04 -5.42
N GLU A 342 -12.50 1.08 -6.65
CA GLU A 342 -11.71 0.81 -7.87
C GLU A 342 -10.61 1.86 -8.04
N ASP A 343 -10.89 3.13 -7.78
CA ASP A 343 -9.93 4.24 -7.83
C ASP A 343 -8.90 4.10 -6.70
N LEU A 344 -9.30 3.70 -5.48
CA LEU A 344 -8.41 3.45 -4.34
C LEU A 344 -7.65 2.12 -4.51
N GLU A 345 -8.20 1.13 -5.20
CA GLU A 345 -7.56 -0.14 -5.52
C GLU A 345 -6.59 0.06 -6.68
N GLU A 346 -6.90 0.91 -7.67
CA GLU A 346 -5.96 1.37 -8.70
C GLU A 346 -4.88 2.27 -8.09
N GLU A 347 -5.21 3.14 -7.13
CA GLU A 347 -4.25 3.99 -6.42
C GLU A 347 -3.39 3.16 -5.46
N ILE A 348 -3.96 2.20 -4.72
CA ILE A 348 -3.23 1.25 -3.85
C ILE A 348 -2.44 0.25 -4.69
N ASN A 349 -2.95 -0.29 -5.80
CA ASN A 349 -2.22 -1.22 -6.66
C ASN A 349 -1.17 -0.52 -7.53
N SER A 350 -1.37 0.78 -7.86
CA SER A 350 -0.34 1.60 -8.50
C SER A 350 0.71 2.10 -7.50
N LEU A 351 0.35 2.29 -6.22
CA LEU A 351 1.30 2.58 -5.13
C LEU A 351 1.94 1.31 -4.52
N TYR A 352 1.31 0.16 -4.68
CA TYR A 352 1.73 -1.14 -4.17
C TYR A 352 1.27 -2.25 -5.11
N LYS A 353 2.12 -2.59 -6.08
CA LYS A 353 2.06 -3.92 -6.74
C LYS A 353 2.26 -5.08 -5.75
N ASP A 354 2.54 -4.79 -4.48
CA ASP A 354 2.96 -5.75 -3.44
C ASP A 354 1.79 -6.32 -2.59
N VAL A 355 0.53 -5.96 -2.87
CA VAL A 355 -0.63 -6.71 -2.32
C VAL A 355 -0.85 -7.92 -3.20
N GLU A 356 -0.06 -8.96 -2.97
CA GLU A 356 -0.01 -10.13 -3.84
C GLU A 356 -1.08 -11.15 -3.47
N GLU A 357 -2.31 -10.87 -3.90
CA GLU A 357 -3.38 -11.87 -3.94
C GLU A 357 -3.12 -12.84 -5.10
N ILE A 358 -3.10 -14.13 -4.77
CA ILE A 358 -3.05 -15.20 -5.76
C ILE A 358 -4.34 -15.97 -5.69
N GLY A 359 -5.00 -16.17 -6.84
CA GLY A 359 -6.19 -16.98 -6.98
C GLY A 359 -6.48 -17.33 -8.44
N PRO A 360 -7.35 -18.31 -8.71
CA PRO A 360 -7.85 -18.53 -10.07
C PRO A 360 -8.54 -17.25 -10.54
N LYS A 361 -8.12 -16.71 -11.70
CA LYS A 361 -8.75 -15.53 -12.33
C LYS A 361 -10.25 -15.79 -12.53
N GLN A 362 -11.08 -15.45 -11.54
CA GLN A 362 -12.53 -15.36 -11.69
C GLN A 362 -12.84 -13.93 -12.10
N GLN A 363 -13.32 -13.79 -13.33
CA GLN A 363 -13.71 -12.53 -13.95
C GLN A 363 -14.63 -11.73 -13.01
N LEU A 364 -14.22 -10.49 -12.72
CA LEU A 364 -15.03 -9.40 -12.16
C LEU A 364 -16.12 -8.97 -13.16
N GLU A 365 -17.02 -9.90 -13.54
CA GLU A 365 -18.11 -9.67 -14.50
C GLU A 365 -19.51 -9.77 -13.87
N LYS A 366 -19.63 -9.83 -12.53
CA LYS A 366 -20.95 -10.10 -11.91
C LYS A 366 -21.71 -8.92 -11.29
N TYR A 367 -21.29 -7.67 -11.53
CA TYR A 367 -22.03 -6.47 -11.10
C TYR A 367 -22.28 -5.43 -12.23
N LYS A 368 -22.39 -5.87 -13.49
CA LYS A 368 -22.95 -5.08 -14.59
C LYS A 368 -24.29 -5.66 -15.05
N LYS A 369 -25.38 -5.27 -14.39
CA LYS A 369 -26.72 -5.23 -14.98
C LYS A 369 -27.49 -4.04 -14.46
#